data_AF-A0A2H0WN21-F1
#
_entry.id   AF-A0A2H0WN21-F1
#
_cell.length_a   1.000
_cell.length_b   1.000
_cell.length_c   1.000
_cell.angle_alpha   90.00
_cell.angle_beta   90.00
_cell.angle_gamma   90.00
#
_symmetry.space_group_name_H-M   'P 1'
#
loop_
_entity.id
_entity.type
_entity.pdbx_description
1 polymer ?
#
loop_
_entity_poly.entity_id
_entity_poly.type
_entity_poly.pdbx_seq_one_letter_code
_entity_poly.pdbx_strand_id
1 'polypeptide(L)'
;MEETYFGQRQTTTKKNWLIAIGLILAVVLLGLIVKNKFFNKVGLGALQISTTPRSTVFIDGTQAGITNFFDDKIKTGEHLIKLVPEVAADNLVSWEGKVVLSSGISTVINRSLGVSDQTSSGEVLTMEKISSRDKGALAVISIPDQAMVKLDGEPQGFSPVLKEGLAPGSHQVAVSTTG
;
A
#
# COMPACT_ATOMS: atom_id res chain seq x y z
N MET A 1 -8.48 76.46 -49.49
CA MET A 1 -8.01 76.31 -48.11
C MET A 1 -9.08 75.54 -47.36
N GLU A 2 -8.80 74.27 -47.05
CA GLU A 2 -9.12 73.60 -45.78
C GLU A 2 -8.88 72.09 -45.97
N GLU A 3 -7.75 71.62 -45.44
CA GLU A 3 -7.47 70.20 -45.27
C GLU A 3 -8.07 69.76 -43.93
N THR A 4 -9.09 68.91 -43.95
CA THR A 4 -9.59 68.25 -42.74
C THR A 4 -8.86 66.93 -42.53
N TYR A 5 -7.98 66.92 -41.53
CA TYR A 5 -7.23 65.78 -41.02
C TYR A 5 -8.15 64.69 -40.42
N PHE A 6 -8.07 63.48 -40.96
CA PHE A 6 -8.66 62.28 -40.36
C PHE A 6 -7.72 61.70 -39.29
N GLY A 7 -8.11 61.79 -38.01
CA GLY A 7 -7.44 61.11 -36.90
C GLY A 7 -7.82 59.62 -36.83
N GLN A 8 -6.90 58.73 -37.22
CA GLN A 8 -7.05 57.28 -37.06
C GLN A 8 -6.85 56.88 -35.59
N ARG A 9 -7.91 56.38 -34.92
CA ARG A 9 -7.80 55.74 -33.60
C ARG A 9 -7.15 54.37 -33.76
N GLN A 10 -5.92 54.22 -33.25
CA GLN A 10 -5.30 52.90 -33.14
C GLN A 10 -5.93 52.11 -31.99
N THR A 11 -6.68 51.06 -32.31
CA THR A 11 -7.15 50.08 -31.34
C THR A 11 -6.00 49.13 -31.00
N THR A 12 -5.48 49.23 -29.78
CA THR A 12 -4.39 48.40 -29.24
C THR A 12 -4.88 47.01 -28.81
N THR A 13 -5.42 46.21 -29.74
CA THR A 13 -5.94 44.86 -29.43
C THR A 13 -4.88 43.75 -29.45
N LYS A 14 -3.67 44.02 -29.97
CA LYS A 14 -2.66 42.97 -30.20
C LYS A 14 -1.91 42.47 -28.95
N LYS A 15 -2.04 43.13 -27.78
CA LYS A 15 -1.27 42.77 -26.56
C LYS A 15 -2.11 42.11 -25.45
N ASN A 16 -3.43 42.29 -25.46
CA ASN A 16 -4.33 41.79 -24.41
C ASN A 16 -4.59 40.27 -24.51
N TRP A 17 -4.46 39.69 -25.70
CA TRP A 17 -4.66 38.23 -25.89
C TRP A 17 -3.56 37.38 -25.25
N LEU A 18 -2.33 37.91 -25.14
CA LEU A 18 -1.22 37.23 -24.46
C LEU A 18 -1.47 37.10 -22.95
N ILE A 19 -2.11 38.10 -22.34
CA ILE A 19 -2.50 38.08 -20.94
C ILE A 19 -3.59 37.03 -20.72
N ALA A 20 -4.56 36.94 -21.64
CA ALA A 20 -5.60 35.92 -21.60
C ALA A 20 -5.01 34.49 -21.74
N ILE A 21 -4.05 34.28 -22.64
CA ILE A 21 -3.35 32.99 -22.80
C ILE A 21 -2.56 32.65 -21.53
N GLY A 22 -1.84 33.60 -20.94
CA GLY A 22 -1.10 33.40 -19.70
C GLY A 22 -2.02 33.02 -18.53
N LEU A 23 -3.19 33.65 -18.41
CA LEU A 23 -4.20 33.32 -17.40
C LEU A 23 -4.79 31.92 -17.62
N ILE A 24 -5.10 31.55 -18.87
CA ILE A 24 -5.61 30.22 -19.20
C ILE A 24 -4.56 29.15 -18.86
N LEU A 25 -3.30 29.36 -19.24
CA LEU A 25 -2.20 28.47 -18.88
C LEU A 25 -2.03 28.34 -17.36
N ALA A 26 -2.12 29.44 -16.62
CA ALA A 26 -2.06 29.43 -15.17
C ALA A 26 -3.19 28.60 -14.56
N VAL A 27 -4.43 28.74 -15.05
CA VAL A 27 -5.59 27.95 -14.60
C VAL A 27 -5.44 26.47 -14.94
N VAL A 28 -4.94 26.13 -16.14
CA VAL A 28 -4.68 24.74 -16.53
C VAL A 28 -3.59 24.12 -15.66
N LEU A 29 -2.49 24.83 -15.41
CA LEU A 29 -1.42 24.39 -14.52
C LEU A 29 -1.92 24.22 -13.08
N LEU A 30 -2.74 25.16 -12.58
CA LEU A 30 -3.39 25.03 -11.28
C LEU A 30 -4.29 23.78 -11.23
N GLY A 31 -5.09 23.56 -12.28
CA GLY A 31 -5.96 22.40 -12.41
C GLY A 31 -5.20 21.08 -12.42
N LEU A 32 -4.03 21.02 -13.08
CA LEU A 32 -3.15 19.86 -13.09
C LEU A 32 -2.53 19.61 -11.70
N ILE A 33 -2.10 20.66 -11.00
CA ILE A 33 -1.53 20.56 -9.64
C ILE A 33 -2.60 20.09 -8.65
N VAL A 34 -3.80 20.69 -8.70
CA VAL A 34 -4.94 20.29 -7.87
C VAL A 34 -5.37 18.86 -8.19
N LYS A 35 -5.41 18.48 -9.48
CA LYS A 35 -5.70 17.10 -9.88
C LYS A 35 -4.71 16.11 -9.26
N ASN A 36 -3.42 16.40 -9.35
CA ASN A 36 -2.37 15.52 -8.85
C ASN A 36 -2.35 15.39 -7.31
N LYS A 37 -2.76 16.44 -6.58
CA LYS A 37 -2.75 16.43 -5.12
C LYS A 37 -4.07 15.96 -4.48
N PHE A 38 -5.21 16.13 -5.17
CA PHE A 38 -6.55 15.95 -4.59
C PHE A 38 -7.36 14.77 -5.14
N PHE A 39 -6.97 14.15 -6.26
CA PHE A 39 -7.78 13.10 -6.92
C PHE A 39 -7.25 11.68 -6.76
N ASN A 40 -6.40 11.42 -5.78
CA ASN A 40 -6.17 10.04 -5.34
C ASN A 40 -7.46 9.57 -4.66
N LYS A 41 -8.32 8.85 -5.39
CA LYS A 41 -9.50 8.19 -4.81
C LYS A 41 -9.00 7.32 -3.67
N VAL A 42 -9.45 7.62 -2.45
CA VAL A 42 -9.22 6.76 -1.29
C VAL A 42 -9.94 5.45 -1.60
N GLY A 43 -9.15 4.42 -1.90
CA GLY A 43 -9.69 3.09 -2.13
C GLY A 43 -10.07 2.43 -0.80
N LEU A 44 -10.73 1.29 -0.91
CA LEU A 44 -10.91 0.37 0.21
C LEU A 44 -10.02 -0.85 0.00
N GLY A 45 -9.31 -1.24 1.05
CA GLY A 45 -8.51 -2.47 1.12
C GLY A 45 -9.18 -3.48 2.03
N ALA A 46 -8.88 -4.76 1.80
CA ALA A 46 -9.32 -5.84 2.68
C ALA A 46 -8.20 -6.28 3.60
N LEU A 47 -8.54 -6.53 4.86
CA LEU A 47 -7.64 -7.04 5.89
C LEU A 47 -8.24 -8.27 6.53
N GLN A 48 -7.50 -9.36 6.50
CA GLN A 48 -7.83 -10.59 7.19
C GLN A 48 -6.75 -10.88 8.23
N ILE A 49 -7.16 -11.16 9.47
CA ILE A 49 -6.24 -11.43 10.56
C ILE A 49 -6.67 -12.70 11.31
N SER A 50 -5.73 -13.63 11.44
CA SER A 50 -5.89 -14.83 12.27
C SER A 50 -4.75 -14.90 13.28
N THR A 51 -5.04 -15.30 14.52
CA THR A 51 -4.01 -15.52 15.52
C THR A 51 -4.25 -16.76 16.36
N THR A 52 -3.16 -17.34 16.87
CA THR A 52 -3.17 -18.34 17.93
C THR A 52 -2.31 -17.83 19.09
N PRO A 53 -2.85 -17.64 20.31
CA PRO A 53 -4.26 -17.72 20.69
C PRO A 53 -5.08 -16.54 20.12
N ARG A 54 -6.38 -16.52 20.45
CA ARG A 54 -7.28 -15.43 20.07
C ARG A 54 -6.81 -14.09 20.64
N SER A 55 -6.88 -13.05 19.81
CA SER A 55 -6.40 -11.70 20.13
C SER A 55 -7.43 -10.62 19.83
N THR A 56 -7.39 -9.53 20.59
CA THR A 56 -8.03 -8.26 20.24
C THR A 56 -7.21 -7.55 19.15
N VAL A 57 -7.90 -7.03 18.14
CA VAL A 57 -7.34 -6.32 16.99
C VAL A 57 -7.52 -4.82 17.19
N PHE A 58 -6.42 -4.07 17.09
CA PHE A 58 -6.41 -2.61 17.01
C PHE A 58 -5.87 -2.18 15.65
N ILE A 59 -6.53 -1.20 15.05
CA ILE A 59 -6.11 -0.55 13.79
C ILE A 59 -5.95 0.94 14.10
N ASP A 60 -4.74 1.45 13.89
CA ASP A 60 -4.35 2.85 14.19
C ASP A 60 -4.70 3.28 15.62
N GLY A 61 -4.47 2.36 16.58
CA GLY A 61 -4.76 2.57 18.00
C GLY A 61 -6.22 2.43 18.40
N THR A 62 -7.15 2.25 17.46
CA THR A 62 -8.58 2.03 17.74
C THR A 62 -8.89 0.54 17.75
N GLN A 63 -9.58 0.04 18.77
CA GLN A 63 -10.03 -1.35 18.81
C GLN A 63 -11.03 -1.61 17.67
N ALA A 64 -10.69 -2.52 16.77
CA ALA A 64 -11.49 -2.86 15.60
C ALA A 64 -12.29 -4.15 15.81
N GLY A 65 -11.80 -5.09 16.62
CA GLY A 65 -12.49 -6.35 16.86
C GLY A 65 -11.62 -7.41 17.54
N ILE A 66 -11.89 -8.68 17.25
CA ILE A 66 -11.14 -9.86 17.72
C ILE A 66 -10.87 -10.81 16.55
N THR A 67 -9.85 -11.66 16.64
CA THR A 67 -9.51 -12.66 15.61
C THR A 67 -10.46 -13.86 15.65
N ASN A 68 -10.91 -14.48 14.55
CA ASN A 68 -10.60 -14.31 13.12
C ASN A 68 -11.28 -13.06 12.52
N PHE A 69 -10.52 -12.01 12.28
CA PHE A 69 -11.01 -10.70 11.86
C PHE A 69 -10.99 -10.58 10.33
N PHE A 70 -12.04 -9.99 9.77
CA PHE A 70 -12.11 -9.63 8.36
C PHE A 70 -12.85 -8.31 8.19
N ASP A 71 -12.26 -7.36 7.48
CA ASP A 71 -12.90 -6.11 7.07
C ASP A 71 -12.38 -5.69 5.69
N ASP A 72 -13.30 -5.48 4.74
CA ASP A 72 -13.05 -5.05 3.36
C ASP A 72 -13.32 -3.56 3.11
N LYS A 73 -13.60 -2.80 4.18
CA LYS A 73 -13.96 -1.37 4.15
C LYS A 73 -12.94 -0.50 4.88
N ILE A 74 -11.71 -0.98 5.05
CA ILE A 74 -10.63 -0.18 5.61
C ILE A 74 -10.08 0.73 4.51
N LYS A 75 -9.79 1.98 4.86
CA LYS A 75 -9.17 2.93 3.93
C LYS A 75 -7.84 2.36 3.42
N THR A 76 -7.50 2.66 2.18
CA THR A 76 -6.15 2.35 1.68
C THR A 76 -5.10 3.26 2.31
N GLY A 77 -3.89 2.73 2.52
CA GLY A 77 -2.78 3.46 3.11
C GLY A 77 -1.96 2.59 4.07
N GLU A 78 -0.97 3.21 4.72
CA GLU A 78 -0.26 2.58 5.83
C GLU A 78 -1.15 2.56 7.07
N HIS A 79 -1.30 1.40 7.68
CA HIS A 79 -2.04 1.18 8.92
C HIS A 79 -1.15 0.49 9.95
N LEU A 80 -1.22 0.95 11.19
CA LEU A 80 -0.59 0.30 12.33
C LEU A 80 -1.54 -0.74 12.90
N ILE A 81 -1.17 -2.01 12.83
CA ILE A 81 -1.93 -3.13 13.38
C ILE A 81 -1.31 -3.56 14.69
N LYS A 82 -2.12 -3.65 15.73
CA LYS A 82 -1.71 -4.21 17.03
C LYS A 82 -2.64 -5.35 17.42
N LEU A 83 -2.04 -6.46 17.83
CA LEU A 83 -2.71 -7.69 18.23
C LEU A 83 -2.36 -8.00 19.69
N VAL A 84 -3.39 -8.01 20.54
CA VAL A 84 -3.24 -8.23 21.98
C VAL A 84 -3.93 -9.55 22.35
N PRO A 85 -3.20 -10.58 22.82
CA PRO A 85 -3.80 -11.84 23.27
C PRO A 85 -4.91 -11.60 24.30
N GLU A 86 -6.07 -12.24 24.15
CA GLU A 86 -7.17 -12.12 25.13
C GLU A 86 -6.92 -12.95 26.39
N VAL A 87 -6.12 -14.01 26.27
CA VAL A 87 -5.74 -14.87 27.39
C VAL A 87 -4.48 -14.33 28.06
N ALA A 88 -4.56 -14.12 29.37
CA ALA A 88 -3.40 -13.76 30.21
C ALA A 88 -2.54 -14.99 30.59
N ALA A 89 -2.79 -16.16 30.00
CA ALA A 89 -1.97 -17.34 30.22
C ALA A 89 -0.53 -17.04 29.77
N ASP A 90 0.44 -17.33 30.62
CA ASP A 90 1.88 -17.38 30.30
C ASP A 90 2.58 -16.08 29.84
N ASN A 91 2.13 -14.89 30.26
CA ASN A 91 2.81 -13.63 29.92
C ASN A 91 3.01 -13.43 28.40
N LEU A 92 2.02 -13.82 27.59
CA LEU A 92 2.08 -13.63 26.14
C LEU A 92 2.31 -12.17 25.76
N VAL A 93 3.13 -11.95 24.74
CA VAL A 93 3.42 -10.61 24.24
C VAL A 93 2.44 -10.21 23.14
N SER A 94 2.16 -8.91 23.06
CA SER A 94 1.41 -8.34 21.94
C SER A 94 2.30 -8.21 20.71
N TRP A 95 1.71 -8.32 19.53
CA TRP A 95 2.40 -7.98 18.28
C TRP A 95 1.94 -6.62 17.77
N GLU A 96 2.86 -5.86 17.18
CA GLU A 96 2.57 -4.61 16.49
C GLU A 96 3.33 -4.56 15.17
N GLY A 97 2.69 -4.12 14.10
CA GLY A 97 3.30 -4.05 12.77
C GLY A 97 2.55 -3.11 11.84
N LYS A 98 3.31 -2.47 10.94
CA LYS A 98 2.75 -1.61 9.88
C LYS A 98 2.46 -2.41 8.63
N VAL A 99 1.29 -2.21 8.04
CA VAL A 99 0.91 -2.82 6.75
C VAL A 99 0.38 -1.76 5.81
N VAL A 100 0.64 -1.93 4.51
CA VAL A 100 0.07 -1.07 3.46
C VAL A 100 -1.15 -1.77 2.86
N LEU A 101 -2.32 -1.17 3.04
CA LEU A 101 -3.56 -1.65 2.43
C LEU A 101 -3.77 -1.01 1.05
N SER A 102 -3.94 -1.85 0.05
CA SER A 102 -4.11 -1.45 -1.35
C SER A 102 -5.53 -1.72 -1.84
N SER A 103 -6.01 -0.87 -2.75
CA SER A 103 -7.40 -0.94 -3.21
C SER A 103 -7.69 -2.25 -3.94
N GLY A 104 -8.74 -2.95 -3.50
CA GLY A 104 -9.18 -4.22 -4.10
C GLY A 104 -8.18 -5.36 -3.92
N ILE A 105 -7.28 -5.26 -2.94
CA ILE A 105 -6.35 -6.30 -2.54
C ILE A 105 -6.67 -6.73 -1.10
N SER A 106 -6.56 -8.03 -0.84
CA SER A 106 -6.59 -8.59 0.51
C SER A 106 -5.18 -8.69 1.07
N THR A 107 -4.95 -8.04 2.20
CA THR A 107 -3.77 -8.23 3.06
C THR A 107 -4.12 -9.26 4.13
N VAL A 108 -3.28 -10.28 4.29
CA VAL A 108 -3.49 -11.35 5.27
C VAL A 108 -2.39 -11.29 6.32
N ILE A 109 -2.78 -11.35 7.58
CA ILE A 109 -1.86 -11.44 8.72
C ILE A 109 -2.20 -12.72 9.49
N ASN A 110 -1.24 -13.63 9.60
CA ASN A 110 -1.36 -14.78 10.49
C ASN A 110 -0.25 -14.70 11.53
N ARG A 111 -0.58 -14.86 12.81
CA ARG A 111 0.43 -14.85 13.89
C ARG A 111 0.19 -15.98 14.90
N SER A 112 1.27 -16.60 15.34
CA SER A 112 1.31 -17.37 16.58
C SER A 112 2.02 -16.51 17.63
N LEU A 113 1.33 -16.14 18.70
CA LEU A 113 1.87 -15.26 19.73
C LEU A 113 2.44 -16.10 20.88
N GLY A 114 3.72 -15.89 21.18
CA GLY A 114 4.45 -16.54 22.25
C GLY A 114 4.63 -15.63 23.47
N VAL A 115 5.40 -16.10 24.44
CA VAL A 115 5.75 -15.37 25.68
C VAL A 115 6.83 -14.31 25.45
N SER A 116 7.39 -14.27 24.24
CA SER A 116 8.38 -13.29 23.78
C SER A 116 8.30 -13.13 22.26
N ASP A 117 8.95 -12.10 21.73
CA ASP A 117 9.04 -11.91 20.28
C ASP A 117 9.77 -13.08 19.60
N GLN A 118 10.77 -13.69 20.27
CA GLN A 118 11.55 -14.81 19.74
C GLN A 118 10.75 -16.12 19.66
N THR A 119 9.73 -16.26 20.51
CA THR A 119 8.83 -17.42 20.52
C THR A 119 7.55 -17.17 19.73
N SER A 120 7.37 -15.94 19.23
CA SER A 120 6.29 -15.57 18.33
C SER A 120 6.68 -15.82 16.88
N SER A 121 5.70 -16.11 16.04
CA SER A 121 5.92 -16.38 14.62
C SER A 121 4.72 -15.97 13.77
N GLY A 122 4.88 -16.02 12.46
CA GLY A 122 3.81 -15.81 11.50
C GLY A 122 4.23 -14.95 10.32
N GLU A 123 3.26 -14.61 9.50
CA GLU A 123 3.48 -13.99 8.20
C GLU A 123 2.50 -12.84 7.92
N VAL A 124 2.95 -11.94 7.06
CA VAL A 124 2.12 -10.91 6.44
C VAL A 124 2.21 -11.11 4.94
N LEU A 125 1.07 -11.39 4.31
CA LEU A 125 0.94 -11.54 2.87
C LEU A 125 0.22 -10.32 2.31
N THR A 126 0.91 -9.59 1.43
CA THR A 126 0.36 -8.47 0.66
C THR A 126 0.47 -8.78 -0.82
N MET A 127 -0.46 -8.26 -1.62
CA MET A 127 -0.35 -8.29 -3.07
C MET A 127 -0.25 -6.87 -3.62
N GLU A 128 0.47 -6.72 -4.71
CA GLU A 128 0.50 -5.49 -5.48
C GLU A 128 0.33 -5.80 -6.96
N LYS A 129 -0.22 -4.83 -7.70
CA LYS A 129 -0.33 -4.97 -9.15
C LYS A 129 1.04 -4.73 -9.76
N ILE A 130 1.53 -5.69 -10.54
CA ILE A 130 2.72 -5.53 -11.37
C ILE A 130 2.35 -5.21 -12.82
N SER A 131 3.32 -4.73 -13.59
CA SER A 131 3.11 -4.35 -14.99
C SER A 131 2.80 -5.54 -15.92
N SER A 132 3.22 -6.75 -15.54
CA SER A 132 2.89 -7.97 -16.28
C SER A 132 1.41 -8.36 -16.07
N ARG A 133 0.76 -8.82 -17.13
CA ARG A 133 -0.65 -9.24 -17.12
C ARG A 133 -0.84 -10.75 -17.03
N ASP A 134 0.21 -11.51 -17.31
CA ASP A 134 0.21 -12.96 -17.50
C ASP A 134 1.27 -13.68 -16.64
N LYS A 135 2.06 -12.93 -15.86
CA LYS A 135 3.05 -13.45 -14.93
C LYS A 135 2.83 -12.88 -13.53
N GLY A 136 3.29 -13.62 -12.53
CA GLY A 136 3.41 -13.19 -11.15
C GLY A 136 4.86 -12.90 -10.77
N ALA A 137 5.03 -12.27 -9.61
CA ALA A 137 6.29 -12.14 -8.92
C ALA A 137 6.08 -12.43 -7.43
N LEU A 138 7.12 -12.93 -6.76
CA LEU A 138 7.13 -13.21 -5.34
C LEU A 138 8.34 -12.54 -4.70
N ALA A 139 8.10 -11.64 -3.75
CA ALA A 139 9.11 -11.13 -2.86
C ALA A 139 8.97 -11.82 -1.50
N VAL A 140 10.07 -12.36 -0.96
CA VAL A 140 10.11 -12.95 0.39
C VAL A 140 11.15 -12.22 1.21
N ILE A 141 10.71 -11.65 2.33
CA ILE A 141 11.54 -11.00 3.34
C ILE A 141 11.26 -11.72 4.66
N SER A 142 12.29 -11.97 5.46
CA SER A 142 12.14 -12.66 6.73
C SER A 142 12.95 -12.00 7.84
N ILE A 143 12.54 -12.29 9.08
CA ILE A 143 13.24 -11.93 10.31
C ILE A 143 13.22 -13.20 11.18
N PRO A 144 14.38 -13.76 11.59
CA PRO A 144 15.74 -13.33 11.26
C PRO A 144 16.03 -13.34 9.75
N ASP A 145 17.02 -12.54 9.34
CA ASP A 145 17.43 -12.47 7.94
C ASP A 145 18.11 -13.77 7.49
N GLN A 146 18.39 -13.88 6.18
CA GLN A 146 19.06 -15.05 5.60
C GLN A 146 18.34 -16.40 5.82
N ALA A 147 17.01 -16.42 5.95
CA ALA A 147 16.25 -17.66 5.91
C ALA A 147 16.28 -18.31 4.51
N MET A 148 16.43 -19.64 4.45
CA MET A 148 16.33 -20.39 3.20
C MET A 148 14.91 -20.31 2.65
N VAL A 149 14.78 -20.01 1.35
CA VAL A 149 13.50 -19.93 0.64
C VAL A 149 13.43 -21.02 -0.43
N LYS A 150 12.34 -21.78 -0.42
CA LYS A 150 11.99 -22.74 -1.48
C LYS A 150 10.67 -22.35 -2.12
N LEU A 151 10.60 -22.45 -3.43
CA LEU A 151 9.40 -22.25 -4.23
C LEU A 151 9.09 -23.55 -4.98
N ASP A 152 7.90 -24.11 -4.76
CA ASP A 152 7.46 -25.36 -5.35
C ASP A 152 8.44 -26.53 -5.11
N GLY A 153 9.09 -26.52 -3.93
CA GLY A 153 10.12 -27.49 -3.55
C GLY A 153 11.55 -27.11 -3.95
N GLU A 154 11.71 -26.21 -4.92
CA GLU A 154 13.01 -25.82 -5.48
C GLU A 154 13.66 -24.65 -4.71
N PRO A 155 14.93 -24.77 -4.28
CA PRO A 155 15.65 -23.68 -3.62
C PRO A 155 15.75 -22.42 -4.48
N GLN A 156 15.36 -21.28 -3.92
CA GLN A 156 15.50 -19.95 -4.55
C GLN A 156 16.62 -19.10 -3.94
N GLY A 157 17.28 -19.61 -2.90
CA GLY A 157 18.35 -18.90 -2.17
C GLY A 157 17.90 -18.48 -0.76
N PHE A 158 18.55 -17.45 -0.22
CA PHE A 158 18.27 -16.92 1.11
C PHE A 158 17.53 -15.58 1.03
N SER A 159 16.61 -15.31 1.94
CA SER A 159 15.87 -14.06 1.99
C SER A 159 16.80 -12.87 2.35
N PRO A 160 16.59 -11.66 1.80
CA PRO A 160 15.50 -11.30 0.89
C PRO A 160 15.69 -11.85 -0.52
N VAL A 161 14.60 -12.35 -1.12
CA VAL A 161 14.60 -12.86 -2.50
C VAL A 161 13.44 -12.28 -3.30
N LEU A 162 13.70 -11.96 -4.56
CA LEU A 162 12.69 -11.57 -5.54
C LEU A 162 12.71 -12.60 -6.68
N LYS A 163 11.56 -13.25 -6.91
CA LYS A 163 11.35 -14.18 -8.01
C LYS A 163 10.31 -13.64 -8.97
N GLU A 164 10.74 -13.30 -10.18
CA GLU A 164 9.87 -12.80 -11.24
C GLU A 164 9.49 -13.90 -12.25
N GLY A 165 8.49 -13.62 -13.09
CA GLY A 165 8.13 -14.47 -14.21
C GLY A 165 7.38 -15.75 -13.81
N LEU A 166 6.76 -15.77 -12.62
CA LEU A 166 5.97 -16.90 -12.14
C LEU A 166 4.76 -17.12 -13.03
N ALA A 167 4.43 -18.39 -13.31
CA ALA A 167 3.21 -18.72 -14.01
C ALA A 167 2.00 -18.38 -13.12
N PRO A 168 0.85 -17.97 -13.69
CA PRO A 168 -0.37 -17.84 -12.91
C PRO A 168 -0.76 -19.20 -12.33
N GLY A 169 -1.13 -19.23 -11.04
CA GLY A 169 -1.56 -20.46 -10.39
C GLY A 169 -1.24 -20.47 -8.91
N SER A 170 -1.41 -21.65 -8.31
CA SER A 170 -1.00 -21.91 -6.93
C SER A 170 0.48 -22.22 -6.89
N HIS A 171 1.18 -21.60 -5.95
CA HIS A 171 2.59 -21.85 -5.66
C HIS A 171 2.76 -22.18 -4.18
N GLN A 172 3.69 -23.06 -3.87
CA GLN A 172 4.06 -23.38 -2.50
C GLN A 172 5.34 -22.65 -2.13
N VAL A 173 5.29 -21.85 -1.07
CA VAL A 173 6.47 -21.16 -0.52
C VAL A 173 6.81 -21.79 0.82
N ALA A 174 8.06 -22.21 0.99
CA ALA A 174 8.59 -22.67 2.27
C ALA A 174 9.76 -21.77 2.67
N VAL A 175 9.72 -21.28 3.90
CA VAL A 175 10.77 -20.44 4.50
C VAL A 175 11.26 -21.13 5.76
N SER A 176 12.56 -21.30 5.89
CA SER A 176 13.16 -21.99 7.04
C SER A 176 14.52 -21.38 7.40
N THR A 177 14.75 -21.12 8.69
CA THR A 177 16.06 -20.77 9.22
C THR A 177 16.67 -21.96 9.96
N THR A 178 17.99 -22.02 10.05
CA THR A 178 18.70 -23.00 10.87
C THR A 178 18.78 -22.49 12.31
N GLY A 179 17.68 -22.62 13.06
CA GLY A 179 17.64 -22.40 14.51
C GLY A 179 17.60 -20.95 14.95
#